data_AF-A0A3C1F794-F1
#
_entry.id   AF-A0A3C1F794-F1
#
_cell.length_a   1.000
_cell.length_b   1.000
_cell.length_c   1.000
_cell.angle_alpha   90.00
_cell.angle_beta   90.00
_cell.angle_gamma   90.00
#
_symmetry.space_group_name_H-M   'P 1'
#
loop_
_entity.id
_entity.type
_entity.pdbx_description
1 polymer ?
#
loop_
_entity_poly.entity_id
_entity_poly.type
_entity_poly.pdbx_seq_one_letter_code
_entity_poly.pdbx_strand_id
1 'polypeptide(L)'
;MTPDLDHLEALAKAATPGPWHDIPHEEFSGSDHRISRVAGTPWGNFGHLATVSAVNAPFIAACSPDVILALVARVRELEVMNHSDRQYLMEKESKLAVRVRVLEEALRKYGCHKWASLNCEAPHEPCICGLAAALTPSEPRDGQAGIG
;
A
#
# COMPACT_ATOMS: atom_id res chain seq x y z
N MET A 1 6.34 11.97 -6.06
CA MET A 1 5.80 12.12 -7.44
C MET A 1 5.05 10.85 -7.73
N THR A 2 3.75 10.92 -8.01
CA THR A 2 2.98 9.76 -8.44
C THR A 2 3.15 9.61 -9.95
N PRO A 3 3.57 8.44 -10.45
CA PRO A 3 3.73 8.25 -11.88
C PRO A 3 2.36 8.31 -12.58
N ASP A 4 2.33 8.89 -13.79
CA ASP A 4 1.15 8.84 -14.66
C ASP A 4 1.05 7.45 -15.30
N LEU A 5 0.24 6.58 -14.70
CA LEU A 5 0.11 5.19 -15.12
C LEU A 5 -0.56 5.04 -16.49
N ASP A 6 -1.48 5.95 -16.85
CA ASP A 6 -2.18 5.91 -18.14
C ASP A 6 -1.21 6.28 -19.26
N HIS A 7 -0.38 7.29 -19.04
CA HIS A 7 0.68 7.65 -19.97
C HIS A 7 1.70 6.52 -20.15
N LEU A 8 2.15 5.91 -19.04
CA LEU A 8 3.10 4.79 -19.10
C LEU A 8 2.51 3.56 -19.80
N GLU A 9 1.23 3.24 -19.55
CA GLU A 9 0.53 2.15 -20.23
C GLU A 9 0.41 2.43 -21.74
N ALA A 10 0.09 3.66 -22.13
CA ALA A 10 0.00 4.06 -23.53
C ALA A 10 1.37 3.94 -24.25
N LEU A 11 2.45 4.41 -23.61
CA LEU A 11 3.80 4.27 -24.13
C LEU A 11 4.21 2.79 -24.26
N ALA A 12 3.92 1.97 -23.26
CA ALA A 12 4.21 0.54 -23.31
C ALA A 12 3.43 -0.17 -24.42
N LYS A 13 2.13 0.13 -24.59
CA LYS A 13 1.32 -0.44 -25.70
C LYS A 13 1.82 -0.01 -27.08
N ALA A 14 2.33 1.21 -27.20
CA ALA A 14 2.88 1.73 -28.46
C ALA A 14 4.32 1.26 -28.73
N ALA A 15 5.03 0.78 -27.71
CA ALA A 15 6.41 0.33 -27.83
C ALA A 15 6.49 -0.93 -28.70
N THR A 16 7.56 -1.04 -29.48
CA THR A 16 7.82 -2.23 -30.28
C THR A 16 8.23 -3.39 -29.36
N PRO A 17 7.64 -4.59 -29.50
CA PRO A 17 8.03 -5.76 -28.71
C PRO A 17 9.51 -6.12 -28.90
N GLY A 18 10.13 -6.60 -27.81
CA GLY A 18 11.52 -7.08 -27.79
C GLY A 18 11.67 -8.49 -28.38
N PRO A 19 12.84 -9.13 -28.20
CA PRO A 19 13.97 -8.68 -27.37
C PRO A 19 14.73 -7.50 -27.98
N TRP A 20 15.28 -6.65 -27.12
CA TRP A 20 16.20 -5.59 -27.50
C TRP A 20 17.60 -5.95 -27.00
N HIS A 21 18.59 -5.53 -27.75
CA HIS A 21 20.00 -5.78 -27.50
C HIS A 21 20.74 -4.45 -27.46
N ASP A 22 21.60 -4.28 -26.46
CA ASP A 22 22.60 -3.24 -26.48
C ASP A 22 23.81 -3.70 -27.31
N ILE A 23 24.22 -2.87 -28.26
CA ILE A 23 25.32 -3.12 -29.17
C ILE A 23 26.40 -2.07 -28.87
N PRO A 24 27.57 -2.46 -28.34
CA PRO A 24 28.64 -1.52 -28.04
C PRO A 24 29.27 -0.98 -29.33
N HIS A 25 29.80 0.25 -29.29
CA HIS A 25 30.60 0.78 -30.39
C HIS A 25 32.00 0.18 -30.38
N GLU A 26 32.36 -0.52 -31.46
CA GLU A 26 33.65 -1.25 -31.55
C GLU A 26 34.86 -0.31 -31.42
N GLU A 27 34.77 0.89 -32.01
CA GLU A 27 35.88 1.86 -32.03
C GLU A 27 35.96 2.79 -30.81
N PHE A 28 34.90 2.89 -29.99
CA PHE A 28 34.83 3.85 -28.88
C PHE A 28 34.52 3.13 -27.56
N SER A 29 35.56 2.59 -26.93
CA SER A 29 35.45 2.01 -25.59
C SER A 29 35.01 3.08 -24.58
N GLY A 30 33.74 3.02 -24.16
CA GLY A 30 33.15 3.95 -23.19
C GLY A 30 32.20 5.00 -23.77
N SER A 31 31.95 4.98 -25.07
CA SER A 31 30.92 5.83 -25.71
C SER A 31 29.71 4.99 -26.13
N ASP A 32 28.54 5.62 -26.08
CA ASP A 32 27.37 5.37 -26.91
C ASP A 32 27.12 3.92 -27.37
N HIS A 33 26.23 3.21 -26.67
CA HIS A 33 25.64 1.95 -27.13
C HIS A 33 24.46 2.24 -28.05
N ARG A 34 24.21 1.30 -28.96
CA ARG A 34 23.01 1.26 -29.79
C ARG A 34 22.02 0.24 -29.24
N ILE A 35 20.73 0.57 -29.25
CA ILE A 35 19.66 -0.39 -28.98
C ILE A 35 19.12 -0.93 -30.31
N SER A 36 19.10 -2.25 -30.47
CA SER A 36 18.62 -2.93 -31.69
C SER A 36 17.84 -4.19 -31.37
N ARG A 37 16.90 -4.58 -32.23
CA ARG A 37 16.23 -5.89 -32.14
C ARG A 37 17.05 -7.04 -32.72
N VAL A 38 18.11 -6.72 -33.46
CA VAL A 38 18.97 -7.72 -34.11
C VAL A 38 20.34 -7.67 -33.44
N ALA A 39 20.69 -8.73 -32.71
CA ALA A 39 22.00 -8.86 -32.09
C ALA A 39 23.11 -8.77 -33.16
N GLY A 40 24.21 -8.09 -32.84
CA GLY A 40 25.36 -7.96 -33.73
C GLY A 40 25.11 -7.12 -35.00
N THR A 41 24.05 -6.31 -35.04
CA THR A 41 23.84 -5.37 -36.16
C THR A 41 25.06 -4.46 -36.31
N PRO A 42 25.71 -4.40 -37.49
CA PRO A 42 26.87 -3.54 -37.69
C PRO A 42 26.49 -2.06 -37.56
N TRP A 43 27.48 -1.24 -37.23
CA TRP A 43 27.32 0.20 -37.07
C TRP A 43 27.09 0.96 -38.39
N GLY A 44 27.45 0.34 -39.54
CA GLY A 44 27.33 0.98 -40.86
C GLY A 44 25.90 1.38 -41.23
N ASN A 45 25.74 2.63 -41.72
CA ASN A 45 24.53 3.24 -42.30
C ASN A 45 23.42 3.76 -41.37
N PHE A 46 23.63 3.82 -40.05
CA PHE A 46 22.65 4.46 -39.16
C PHE A 46 23.15 5.82 -38.70
N GLY A 47 22.41 6.89 -39.01
CA GLY A 47 22.67 8.21 -38.44
C GLY A 47 22.64 8.15 -36.91
N HIS A 48 23.40 9.03 -36.25
CA HIS A 48 23.68 9.10 -34.80
C HIS A 48 22.45 9.21 -33.85
N LEU A 49 21.24 8.84 -34.27
CA LEU A 49 19.96 9.20 -33.63
C LEU A 49 19.50 8.26 -32.51
N ALA A 50 20.28 7.23 -32.16
CA ALA A 50 19.87 6.25 -31.14
C ALA A 50 21.05 5.78 -30.29
N THR A 51 21.91 6.71 -29.88
CA THR A 51 22.96 6.41 -28.92
C THR A 51 22.49 6.62 -27.49
N VAL A 52 22.89 5.72 -26.60
CA VAL A 52 22.62 5.78 -25.17
C VAL A 52 23.91 5.50 -24.42
N SER A 53 24.10 6.11 -23.26
CA SER A 53 25.31 5.84 -22.46
C SER A 53 25.41 4.35 -22.14
N ALA A 54 26.65 3.85 -22.06
CA ALA A 54 26.93 2.45 -21.71
C ALA A 54 26.28 2.01 -20.38
N VAL A 55 26.09 2.96 -19.46
CA VAL A 55 25.42 2.72 -18.16
C VAL A 55 23.92 2.47 -18.33
N ASN A 56 23.25 3.18 -19.24
CA ASN A 56 21.80 3.10 -19.41
C ASN A 56 21.36 2.04 -20.43
N ALA A 57 22.24 1.65 -21.36
CA ALA A 57 21.89 0.78 -22.46
C ALA A 57 21.37 -0.60 -22.04
N PRO A 58 21.99 -1.32 -21.09
CA PRO A 58 21.48 -2.61 -20.63
C PRO A 58 20.10 -2.47 -19.98
N PHE A 59 19.87 -1.37 -19.24
CA PHE A 59 18.59 -1.08 -18.62
C PHE A 59 17.50 -0.85 -19.68
N ILE A 60 17.78 -0.01 -20.68
CA ILE A 60 16.84 0.28 -21.77
C ILE A 60 16.55 -0.98 -22.60
N ALA A 61 17.57 -1.79 -22.91
CA ALA A 61 17.39 -3.05 -23.62
C ALA A 61 16.54 -4.06 -22.82
N ALA A 62 16.66 -4.06 -21.49
CA ALA A 62 15.87 -4.90 -20.61
C ALA A 62 14.43 -4.41 -20.40
N CYS A 63 14.11 -3.15 -20.74
CA CYS A 63 12.74 -2.62 -20.66
C CYS A 63 11.83 -3.29 -21.70
N SER A 64 11.19 -4.39 -21.28
CA SER A 64 10.14 -5.03 -22.05
C SER A 64 8.80 -4.30 -21.84
N PRO A 65 8.06 -3.98 -22.93
CA PRO A 65 6.70 -3.44 -22.84
C PRO A 65 5.78 -4.29 -21.96
N ASP A 66 5.87 -5.62 -22.06
CA ASP A 66 5.03 -6.55 -21.30
C ASP A 66 5.28 -6.45 -19.79
N VAL A 67 6.54 -6.24 -19.39
CA VAL A 67 6.90 -6.04 -17.97
C VAL A 67 6.33 -4.73 -17.45
N ILE A 68 6.40 -3.65 -18.25
CA ILE A 68 5.82 -2.36 -17.86
C ILE A 68 4.30 -2.49 -17.71
N LEU A 69 3.61 -3.14 -18.65
CA LEU A 69 2.17 -3.37 -18.56
C LEU A 69 1.79 -4.20 -17.33
N ALA A 70 2.53 -5.26 -17.03
CA ALA A 70 2.32 -6.06 -15.83
C ALA A 70 2.53 -5.26 -14.54
N LEU A 71 3.55 -4.40 -14.49
CA LEU A 71 3.81 -3.51 -13.35
C LEU A 71 2.70 -2.47 -13.19
N VAL A 72 2.23 -1.85 -14.28
CA VAL A 72 1.10 -0.90 -14.23
C VAL A 72 -0.16 -1.59 -13.69
N ALA A 73 -0.49 -2.78 -14.19
CA ALA A 73 -1.62 -3.57 -13.70
C ALA A 73 -1.48 -3.84 -12.19
N ARG A 74 -0.29 -4.27 -11.75
CA ARG A 74 -0.03 -4.56 -10.34
C ARG A 74 -0.13 -3.33 -9.45
N VAL A 75 0.36 -2.17 -9.90
CA VAL A 75 0.25 -0.91 -9.13
C VAL A 75 -1.23 -0.53 -8.96
N ARG A 76 -2.05 -0.63 -10.02
CA ARG A 76 -3.49 -0.36 -9.92
C ARG A 76 -4.20 -1.28 -8.92
N GLU A 77 -3.89 -2.58 -8.94
CA GLU A 77 -4.42 -3.51 -7.94
C GLU A 77 -4.05 -3.10 -6.50
N LEU A 78 -2.77 -2.72 -6.29
CA LEU A 78 -2.29 -2.27 -4.98
C LEU A 78 -2.97 -0.97 -4.54
N GLU A 79 -3.24 -0.04 -5.46
CA GLU A 79 -3.96 1.20 -5.15
C GLU A 79 -5.40 0.94 -4.73
N VAL A 80 -6.08 0.00 -5.38
CA VAL A 80 -7.43 -0.43 -4.99
C VAL A 80 -7.42 -1.05 -3.59
N MET A 81 -6.52 -2.01 -3.34
CA MET A 81 -6.42 -2.65 -2.02
C MET A 81 -6.09 -1.64 -0.92
N ASN A 82 -5.12 -0.76 -1.15
CA ASN A 82 -4.75 0.28 -0.19
C ASN A 82 -5.90 1.27 0.06
N HIS A 83 -6.69 1.61 -0.96
CA HIS A 83 -7.89 2.43 -0.78
C HIS A 83 -8.92 1.74 0.11
N SER A 84 -9.22 0.46 -0.14
CA SER A 84 -10.14 -0.34 0.68
C SER A 84 -9.67 -0.47 2.12
N ASP A 85 -8.38 -0.73 2.35
CA ASP A 85 -7.80 -0.83 3.69
C ASP A 85 -7.93 0.49 4.45
N ARG A 86 -7.66 1.62 3.80
CA ARG A 86 -7.82 2.95 4.39
C ARG A 86 -9.28 3.23 4.78
N GLN A 87 -10.25 2.86 3.93
CA GLN A 87 -11.66 2.99 4.27
C GLN A 87 -12.05 2.14 5.48
N TYR A 88 -11.59 0.88 5.51
CA TYR A 88 -11.83 -0.03 6.63
C TYR A 88 -11.26 0.51 7.95
N LEU A 89 -10.02 1.01 7.93
CA LEU A 89 -9.39 1.61 9.10
C LEU A 89 -10.15 2.86 9.57
N MET A 90 -10.56 3.74 8.66
CA MET A 90 -11.35 4.93 8.99
C MET A 90 -12.68 4.56 9.65
N GLU A 91 -13.37 3.52 9.16
CA GLU A 91 -14.60 3.04 9.76
C GLU A 91 -14.36 2.47 11.17
N LYS A 92 -13.29 1.69 11.36
CA LYS A 92 -12.92 1.14 12.68
C LYS A 92 -12.58 2.24 13.67
N GLU A 93 -11.80 3.23 13.27
CA GLU A 93 -11.46 4.39 14.10
C GLU A 93 -12.71 5.19 14.49
N SER A 94 -13.65 5.40 13.56
CA SER A 94 -14.94 6.04 13.84
C SER A 94 -15.75 5.27 14.89
N LYS A 95 -15.88 3.95 14.75
CA LYS A 95 -16.58 3.10 15.74
C LYS A 95 -15.91 3.12 17.10
N LEU A 96 -14.57 3.10 17.14
CA LEU A 96 -13.81 3.19 18.38
C LEU A 96 -14.02 4.55 19.05
N ALA A 97 -14.02 5.65 18.31
CA ALA A 97 -14.26 6.98 18.84
C ALA A 97 -15.65 7.10 19.49
N VAL A 98 -16.68 6.50 18.88
CA VAL A 98 -18.03 6.44 19.47
C VAL A 98 -18.01 5.63 20.77
N ARG A 99 -17.38 4.44 20.78
CA ARG A 99 -17.29 3.61 21.98
C ARG A 99 -16.56 4.32 23.12
N VAL A 100 -15.45 5.00 22.82
CA VAL A 100 -14.69 5.79 23.80
C VAL A 100 -15.58 6.89 24.39
N ARG A 101 -16.30 7.65 23.56
CA ARG A 101 -17.22 8.69 24.05
C ARG A 101 -18.32 8.13 24.96
N VAL A 102 -18.94 7.00 24.57
CA VAL A 102 -19.96 6.34 25.39
C VAL A 102 -19.38 5.92 26.74
N LEU A 103 -18.15 5.38 26.76
CA LEU A 103 -17.46 5.02 27.99
C LEU A 103 -17.11 6.24 28.84
N GLU A 104 -16.64 7.32 28.24
CA GLU A 104 -16.35 8.58 28.94
C GLU A 104 -17.61 9.19 29.56
N GLU A 105 -18.74 9.17 28.85
CA GLU A 105 -20.04 9.63 29.36
C GLU A 105 -20.54 8.75 30.50
N ALA A 106 -20.41 7.42 30.38
CA ALA A 106 -20.74 6.48 31.45
C ALA A 106 -19.85 6.72 32.67
N LEU A 107 -18.54 6.87 32.50
CA LEU A 107 -17.61 7.20 33.58
C LEU A 107 -17.92 8.55 34.21
N ARG A 108 -18.37 9.55 33.45
CA ARG A 108 -18.82 10.83 34.01
C ARG A 108 -20.08 10.66 34.86
N LYS A 109 -21.07 9.91 34.35
CA LYS A 109 -22.35 9.66 35.03
C LYS A 109 -22.18 8.84 36.31
N TYR A 110 -21.35 7.79 36.28
CA TYR A 110 -21.21 6.84 37.38
C TYR A 110 -19.96 7.05 38.24
N GLY A 111 -18.90 7.66 37.70
CA GLY A 111 -17.65 7.96 38.41
C GLY A 111 -17.72 9.22 39.28
N CYS A 112 -18.60 10.18 38.97
CA CYS A 112 -18.83 11.36 39.82
C CYS A 112 -19.39 10.98 41.20
N HIS A 113 -20.15 9.87 41.30
CA HIS A 113 -20.65 9.38 42.59
C HIS A 113 -19.57 8.76 43.50
N LYS A 114 -18.36 8.45 42.99
CA LYS A 114 -17.33 7.73 43.76
C LYS A 114 -16.16 8.61 44.25
N TRP A 115 -15.90 9.74 43.60
CA TRP A 115 -14.86 10.69 44.08
C TRP A 115 -15.40 11.71 45.07
N ALA A 116 -16.67 12.12 44.97
CA ALA A 116 -17.29 13.00 45.95
C ALA A 116 -17.52 12.32 47.32
N SER A 117 -17.45 10.98 47.40
CA SER A 117 -17.56 10.23 48.66
C SER A 117 -16.23 9.90 49.31
N LEU A 118 -15.07 10.19 48.67
CA LEU A 118 -13.74 9.91 49.26
C LEU A 118 -13.22 11.04 50.16
N ASN A 119 -13.97 12.15 50.27
CA ASN A 119 -13.87 13.11 51.39
C ASN A 119 -15.05 12.97 52.38
N CYS A 120 -15.83 11.88 52.33
CA CYS A 120 -16.67 11.54 53.47
C CYS A 120 -15.77 10.92 54.55
N GLU A 121 -15.45 11.72 55.57
CA GLU A 121 -14.77 11.33 56.82
C GLU A 121 -15.62 10.36 57.66
N ALA A 122 -16.06 9.23 57.10
CA ALA A 122 -16.80 8.22 57.83
C ALA A 122 -16.07 6.86 57.73
N PRO A 123 -15.59 6.29 58.86
CA PRO A 123 -15.12 4.92 58.90
C PRO A 123 -16.36 4.01 58.88
N HIS A 124 -16.48 3.11 57.91
CA HIS A 124 -17.08 1.76 58.02
C HIS A 124 -17.21 1.12 56.62
N GLU A 125 -16.30 0.19 56.33
CA GLU A 125 -16.52 -1.09 55.62
C GLU A 125 -17.08 -1.15 54.16
N PRO A 126 -16.84 -2.25 53.42
CA PRO A 126 -16.17 -2.17 52.11
C PRO A 126 -17.13 -2.19 50.91
N CYS A 127 -16.85 -1.39 49.88
CA CYS A 127 -17.51 -1.50 48.58
C CYS A 127 -16.67 -2.31 47.58
N ILE A 128 -16.89 -3.63 47.55
CA ILE A 128 -16.28 -4.58 46.58
C ILE A 128 -17.21 -4.88 45.37
N CYS A 129 -18.46 -4.42 45.35
CA CYS A 129 -19.49 -4.96 44.45
C CYS A 129 -19.86 -4.16 43.17
N GLY A 130 -19.29 -2.99 42.89
CA GLY A 130 -19.85 -2.12 41.85
C GLY A 130 -19.41 -2.37 40.40
N LEU A 131 -18.23 -2.95 40.13
CA LEU A 131 -17.65 -2.95 38.77
C LEU A 131 -17.74 -4.30 38.03
N ALA A 132 -18.03 -5.40 38.71
CA ALA A 132 -18.04 -6.72 38.08
C ALA A 132 -19.31 -7.01 37.25
N ALA A 133 -20.40 -6.24 37.43
CA ALA A 133 -21.69 -6.53 36.79
C ALA A 133 -21.95 -5.76 35.47
N ALA A 134 -21.12 -4.78 35.10
CA ALA A 134 -21.38 -3.89 33.96
C ALA A 134 -20.53 -4.18 32.71
N LEU A 135 -19.64 -5.18 32.76
CA LEU A 135 -18.70 -5.51 31.68
C LEU A 135 -18.86 -6.92 31.12
N THR A 136 -20.00 -7.58 31.29
CA THR A 136 -20.31 -8.77 30.49
C THR A 136 -20.85 -8.32 29.12
N PRO A 137 -20.10 -8.53 28.02
CA PRO A 137 -20.67 -8.34 26.69
C PRO A 137 -21.65 -9.48 26.47
N SER A 138 -22.92 -9.18 26.30
CA SER A 138 -23.88 -10.09 25.67
C SER A 138 -23.59 -10.10 24.17
N GLU A 139 -22.44 -10.66 23.78
CA GLU A 139 -22.18 -10.98 22.38
C GLU A 139 -22.93 -12.29 22.04
N PRO A 140 -23.81 -12.28 21.03
CA PRO A 140 -24.31 -13.53 20.47
C PRO A 140 -23.13 -14.29 19.85
N ARG A 141 -22.97 -15.55 20.24
CA ARG A 141 -22.05 -16.48 19.57
C ARG A 141 -22.65 -16.88 18.22
N ASP A 142 -22.50 -16.02 17.23
CA ASP A 142 -22.79 -16.36 15.85
C ASP A 142 -21.62 -17.19 15.30
N GLY A 143 -21.81 -18.52 15.23
CA GLY A 143 -20.87 -19.39 14.51
C GLY A 143 -20.64 -20.79 15.08
N GLN A 144 -21.71 -21.53 15.39
CA GLN A 144 -21.67 -23.01 15.26
C GLN A 144 -22.40 -23.39 13.98
N ALA A 145 -21.69 -23.30 12.85
CA ALA A 145 -22.11 -23.95 11.61
C ALA A 145 -21.53 -25.37 11.62
N GLY A 146 -22.43 -26.35 11.53
CA GLY A 146 -22.15 -27.78 11.66
C GLY A 146 -21.26 -28.31 10.54
N ILE A 147 -20.44 -29.28 10.93
CA ILE A 147 -19.76 -30.21 10.02
C ILE A 147 -20.73 -31.38 9.84
N GLY A 148 -21.15 -31.60 8.60
CA GLY A 148 -21.90 -32.76 8.14
C GLY A 148 -21.45 -33.09 6.73
#